data_AF-A0A6I9W3Q1-F1
#
_entry.id   AF-A0A6I9W3Q1-F1
#
_cell.length_a   1.000
_cell.length_b   1.000
_cell.length_c   1.000
_cell.angle_alpha   90.00
_cell.angle_beta   90.00
_cell.angle_gamma   90.00
#
_symmetry.space_group_name_H-M   'P 1'
#
loop_
_entity.id
_entity.type
_entity.pdbx_description
1 polymer ?
#
loop_
_entity_poly.entity_id
_entity_poly.type
_entity_poly.pdbx_seq_one_letter_code
_entity_poly.pdbx_strand_id
1 'polypeptide(L)' 'MIFHLVSPIAHMDPLHSNLTHLLLHLVNYSLKEYATIAGLQWNLNTSDYGIIVSTYIQQKRY' A
#
# COMPACT_ATOMS: atom_id res chain seq x y z
N MET A 1 -9.93 -1.52 -7.25
CA MET A 1 -8.94 -2.10 -8.18
C MET A 1 -7.80 -2.71 -7.36
N ILE A 2 -7.24 -3.84 -7.77
CA ILE A 2 -6.17 -4.53 -7.04
C ILE A 2 -4.94 -4.61 -7.95
N PHE A 3 -3.77 -4.28 -7.42
CA PHE A 3 -2.49 -4.36 -8.10
C PHE A 3 -1.52 -5.23 -7.30
N HIS A 4 -0.75 -6.05 -8.03
CA HIS A 4 0.33 -6.84 -7.49
C HIS A 4 1.65 -6.30 -8.05
N LEU A 5 2.44 -5.67 -7.19
CA LEU A 5 3.78 -5.19 -7.50
C LEU A 5 4.76 -6.28 -7.06
N VAL A 6 5.23 -7.07 -8.02
CA VAL A 6 6.12 -8.20 -7.76
C VAL A 6 7.56 -7.72 -7.83
N SER A 7 8.33 -7.99 -6.77
CA SER A 7 9.76 -7.70 -6.73
C SER A 7 10.47 -8.71 -5.84
N PRO A 8 11.53 -9.39 -6.34
CA PRO A 8 12.30 -10.34 -5.53
C PRO A 8 13.00 -9.66 -4.35
N ILE A 9 13.27 -8.35 -4.45
CA ILE A 9 13.96 -7.58 -3.41
C ILE A 9 13.06 -7.40 -2.18
N ALA A 10 11.74 -7.30 -2.37
CA ALA A 10 10.81 -6.95 -1.30
C ALA A 10 10.79 -7.93 -0.12
N HIS A 11 11.18 -9.19 -0.34
CA HIS A 11 11.24 -10.23 0.69
C HIS A 11 12.53 -11.07 0.62
N MET A 12 13.61 -10.53 0.03
CA MET A 12 14.87 -11.27 -0.17
C MET A 12 15.54 -11.66 1.16
N ASP A 13 15.46 -10.79 2.16
CA ASP A 13 16.01 -10.98 3.49
C ASP A 13 15.20 -10.19 4.54
N PRO A 14 15.40 -10.47 5.84
CA PRO A 14 14.63 -9.82 6.89
C PRO A 14 14.78 -8.30 6.91
N LEU A 15 15.94 -7.76 6.51
CA LEU A 15 16.15 -6.32 6.44
C LEU A 15 15.31 -5.72 5.31
N HIS A 16 15.34 -6.29 4.11
CA HIS A 16 14.53 -5.80 2.99
C HIS A 16 13.03 -5.94 3.22
N SER A 17 12.58 -7.00 3.89
CA SER A 17 11.19 -7.15 4.31
C SER A 17 10.77 -6.02 5.24
N ASN A 18 11.59 -5.72 6.26
CA ASN A 18 11.35 -4.61 7.19
C ASN A 18 11.37 -3.25 6.49
N LEU A 19 12.32 -3.02 5.58
CA LEU A 19 12.40 -1.79 4.79
C LEU A 19 11.17 -1.62 3.90
N THR A 20 10.70 -2.69 3.28
CA THR A 20 9.47 -2.68 2.48
C THR A 20 8.26 -2.35 3.34
N HIS A 21 8.19 -2.90 4.55
CA HIS A 21 7.11 -2.59 5.50
C HIS A 21 7.14 -1.12 5.95
N LEU A 22 8.33 -0.58 6.24
CA LEU A 22 8.52 0.82 6.60
C LEU A 22 8.17 1.76 5.43
N LEU A 23 8.58 1.42 4.21
CA LEU A 23 8.22 2.16 3.01
C LEU A 23 6.70 2.28 2.85
N LEU A 24 5.98 1.16 2.97
CA LEU A 24 4.52 1.15 2.87
C LEU A 24 3.86 2.01 3.95
N HIS A 25 4.38 1.95 5.18
CA HIS A 25 3.87 2.77 6.27
C HIS A 25 4.05 4.28 5.99
N LEU A 26 5.23 4.68 5.52
CA LEU A 26 5.54 6.07 5.18
C LEU A 26 4.70 6.57 4.00
N VAL A 27 4.55 5.75 2.95
CA VAL A 27 3.71 6.07 1.78
C VAL A 27 2.25 6.21 2.18
N ASN A 28 1.74 5.31 3.02
CA ASN A 28 0.37 5.41 3.51
C ASN A 28 0.18 6.70 4.33
N TYR A 29 1.10 6.99 5.24
CA TYR A 29 1.02 8.16 6.10
C TYR A 29 1.06 9.47 5.29
N SER A 30 1.96 9.59 4.32
CA SER A 30 2.13 10.81 3.53
C SER A 30 0.96 11.10 2.58
N LEU A 31 0.28 10.07 2.08
CA LEU A 31 -0.81 10.21 1.10
C LEU A 31 -2.21 10.12 1.72
N LYS A 32 -2.32 9.76 3.00
CA LYS A 32 -3.61 9.58 3.70
C LYS A 32 -4.51 10.81 3.63
N GLU A 33 -3.93 11.99 3.84
CA GLU A 33 -4.69 13.25 3.83
C GLU A 33 -5.28 13.53 2.44
N TYR A 34 -4.46 13.44 1.41
CA TYR A 34 -4.88 13.61 0.01
C TYR A 34 -5.94 12.59 -0.41
N ALA A 35 -5.76 11.32 -0.02
CA ALA A 35 -6.73 10.26 -0.31
C ALA A 35 -8.10 10.57 0.33
N THR A 36 -8.10 11.11 1.55
CA THR A 36 -9.32 11.49 2.27
C THR A 36 -10.08 12.61 1.54
N ILE A 37 -9.37 13.62 1.05
CA ILE A 37 -9.96 14.73 0.27
C ILE A 37 -10.56 14.21 -1.04
N ALA A 38 -9.90 13.25 -1.70
CA ALA A 38 -10.38 12.62 -2.92
C ALA A 38 -11.51 11.60 -2.71
N GLY A 39 -11.88 11.26 -1.46
CA GLY A 39 -12.81 10.17 -1.16
C GLY A 39 -12.28 8.78 -1.56
N LEU A 40 -10.97 8.67 -1.76
CA LEU A 40 -10.28 7.45 -2.13
C LEU A 40 -9.84 6.73 -0.86
N GLN A 41 -10.12 5.44 -0.77
CA GLN A 41 -9.51 4.59 0.21
C GLN A 41 -8.66 3.53 -0.47
N TRP A 42 -7.61 3.14 0.23
CA TRP A 42 -6.66 2.18 -0.25
C TRP A 42 -6.11 1.35 0.90
N ASN A 43 -5.66 0.15 0.57
CA ASN A 43 -4.98 -0.75 1.46
C ASN A 43 -3.65 -1.16 0.83
N LEU A 44 -2.59 -1.06 1.60
CA LEU A 44 -1.21 -1.34 1.20
C LEU A 44 -0.68 -2.46 2.09
N ASN A 45 -0.45 -3.64 1.51
CA ASN A 45 0.05 -4.80 2.24
C ASN A 45 1.33 -5.34 1.60
N THR A 46 2.20 -5.94 2.42
CA THR A 46 3.30 -6.78 1.94
C THR A 46 2.82 -8.20 1.68
N SER A 47 3.53 -8.91 0.80
CA SER A 47 3.39 -10.33 0.51
C SER A 47 4.78 -10.90 0.23
N ASP A 48 4.92 -12.23 0.24
CA ASP A 48 6.20 -12.90 -0.02
C ASP A 48 6.78 -12.56 -1.41
N TYR A 49 5.94 -12.14 -2.34
CA TYR A 49 6.31 -11.80 -3.71
C TYR A 49 6.49 -10.29 -3.94
N GLY A 50 6.16 -9.44 -2.97
CA GLY A 50 6.18 -7.99 -3.14
C GLY A 50 5.04 -7.27 -2.42
N ILE A 51 4.41 -6.31 -3.09
CA ILE A 51 3.42 -5.40 -2.50
C ILE A 51 2.06 -5.59 -3.16
N ILE A 52 1.01 -5.62 -2.36
CA ILE A 52 -0.38 -5.65 -2.82
C ILE A 52 -1.02 -4.30 -2.51
N VAL A 53 -1.55 -3.67 -3.55
CA VAL A 53 -2.25 -2.37 -3.45
C VAL A 53 -3.70 -2.59 -3.84
N SER A 54 -4.62 -2.31 -2.92
CA SER A 54 -6.06 -2.40 -3.17
C SER A 54 -6.71 -1.04 -3.00
N THR A 55 -7.36 -0.51 -4.02
CA THR A 55 -8.05 0.79 -3.98
C THR A 55 -9.57 0.61 -4.09
N TYR A 56 -10.32 1.42 -3.36
CA TYR A 56 -11.76 1.48 -3.42
C TYR A 56 -12.23 2.93 -3.20
N ILE A 57 -13.26 3.34 -3.93
CA ILE A 57 -13.86 4.65 -3.79
C ILE A 57 -14.92 4.54 -2.70
N GLN A 58 -14.88 5.40 -1.69
CA GLN A 58 -16.03 5.53 -0.80
C GLN A 58 -17.14 6.24 -1.56
N GLN A 59 -18.20 5.52 -1.92
CA GLN A 59 -19.43 6.16 -2.36
C GLN A 59 -20.00 6.94 -1.17
N LYS A 60 -20.06 8.28 -1.29
CA LYS A 60 -20.86 9.10 -0.39
C LYS A 60 -22.31 8.60 -0.48
N ARG A 61 -22.76 7.85 0.54
CA ARG A 61 -24.20 7.63 0.77
C ARG A 61 -24.79 9.00 1.13
N TYR A 62 -25.49 9.58 0.16
CA TYR A 62 -26.47 10.64 0.40
C TYR A 62 -27.75 10.02 0.96
#